data_AF-A0AAD4TJN8-F1
#
_entry.id   AF-A0AAD4TJN8-F1
#
_cell.length_a   1.000
_cell.length_b   1.000
_cell.length_c   1.000
_cell.angle_alpha   90.00
_cell.angle_beta   90.00
_cell.angle_gamma   90.00
#
_symmetry.space_group_name_H-M   'P 1'
#
loop_
_entity.id
_entity.type
_entity.pdbx_description
1 polymer ?
#
loop_
_entity_poly.entity_id
_entity_poly.type
_entity_poly.pdbx_seq_one_letter_code
_entity_poly.pdbx_strand_id
1 'polypeptide(L)'
;MDQAGADPNGGADGIKALPLAGCSGVIQVIKPLVEAGADPNVTDMGGSKPIEVAAVIGNRSGVEVLIPVTSPIPSCVGWSINGIMKQANSKKFKKKMNRKAMEYFLEATSRGTSAFQRKEYWLAVYWYSKQWVT
;
A
#
# COMPACT_ATOMS: atom_id res chain seq x y z
N MET A 1 1.16 11.56 -30.60
CA MET A 1 0.22 12.36 -29.78
C MET A 1 -0.72 11.32 -29.20
N ASP A 2 -0.61 10.86 -27.97
CA ASP A 2 -0.15 11.51 -26.75
C ASP A 2 0.44 10.47 -25.78
N GLN A 3 1.62 10.77 -25.21
CA GLN A 3 2.00 10.19 -23.93
C GLN A 3 1.05 10.79 -22.90
N ALA A 4 -0.07 10.11 -22.64
CA ALA A 4 -0.92 10.44 -21.51
C ALA A 4 -0.02 10.48 -20.28
N GLY A 5 0.06 11.64 -19.64
CA GLY A 5 0.74 11.84 -18.37
C GLY A 5 0.06 11.01 -17.31
N ALA A 6 0.41 9.72 -17.25
CA ALA A 6 0.00 8.83 -16.18
C ALA A 6 0.52 9.43 -14.89
N ASP A 7 -0.40 9.84 -14.00
CA ASP A 7 -0.03 10.25 -12.66
C ASP A 7 0.74 9.08 -12.03
N PRO A 8 2.01 9.25 -11.65
CA PRO A 8 2.80 8.17 -11.04
C PRO A 8 2.19 7.70 -9.70
N ASN A 9 1.26 8.49 -9.13
CA ASN A 9 0.45 8.13 -7.97
C ASN A 9 -0.93 7.54 -8.34
N GLY A 10 -1.34 7.60 -9.61
CA GLY A 10 -2.64 7.20 -10.11
C GLY A 10 -2.59 5.95 -10.99
N GLY A 11 -3.04 4.80 -10.46
CA GLY A 11 -3.44 3.65 -11.27
C GLY A 11 -4.89 3.77 -11.73
N ALA A 12 -5.29 2.88 -12.64
CA ALA A 12 -6.54 2.93 -13.42
C ALA A 12 -7.83 3.20 -12.61
N ASP A 13 -7.84 2.94 -11.29
CA ASP A 13 -9.01 3.10 -10.41
C ASP A 13 -8.68 3.80 -9.07
N GLY A 14 -7.73 4.75 -9.06
CA GLY A 14 -7.22 5.38 -7.83
C GLY A 14 -6.35 4.45 -6.97
N ILE A 15 -6.00 3.29 -7.54
CA ILE A 15 -5.06 2.32 -6.98
C ILE A 15 -3.65 2.89 -7.16
N LYS A 16 -2.99 3.23 -6.06
CA LYS A 16 -1.67 3.89 -6.12
C LYS A 16 -0.60 2.83 -6.40
N ALA A 17 0.24 3.08 -7.40
CA ALA A 17 1.15 2.06 -7.95
C ALA A 17 2.27 1.64 -6.99
N LEU A 18 2.78 2.57 -6.17
CA LEU A 18 3.93 2.33 -5.30
C LEU A 18 3.65 1.33 -4.16
N PRO A 19 2.52 1.41 -3.42
CA PRO A 19 2.22 0.42 -2.39
C PRO A 19 2.07 -1.02 -2.90
N LEU A 20 1.57 -1.22 -4.13
CA LEU A 20 1.42 -2.55 -4.73
C LEU A 20 2.74 -3.14 -5.23
N ALA A 21 3.72 -2.29 -5.58
CA ALA A 21 5.08 -2.72 -5.90
C ALA A 21 5.79 -3.36 -4.68
N GLY A 22 5.18 -3.32 -3.49
CA GLY A 22 5.65 -4.02 -2.31
C GLY A 22 5.37 -5.53 -2.31
N CYS A 23 4.54 -6.09 -3.20
CA CYS A 23 4.06 -7.49 -3.10
C CYS A 23 4.80 -8.50 -4.00
N SER A 24 5.69 -8.05 -4.89
CA SER A 24 6.52 -8.94 -5.73
C SER A 24 7.99 -8.49 -5.67
N GLY A 25 8.93 -9.17 -6.31
CA GLY A 25 10.37 -8.84 -6.28
C GLY A 25 10.72 -7.54 -7.03
N VAL A 26 10.12 -6.41 -6.65
CA VAL A 26 9.90 -5.26 -7.53
C VAL A 26 10.87 -4.10 -7.35
N ILE A 27 12.18 -4.36 -7.21
CA ILE A 27 13.18 -3.28 -7.35
C ILE A 27 13.02 -2.58 -8.71
N GLN A 28 12.68 -3.36 -9.74
CA GLN A 28 12.52 -2.94 -11.13
C GLN A 28 11.34 -1.97 -11.36
N VAL A 29 10.36 -1.89 -10.46
CA VAL A 29 9.21 -0.95 -10.60
C VAL A 29 9.23 0.14 -9.53
N ILE A 30 9.77 -0.14 -8.33
CA ILE A 30 9.91 0.89 -7.29
C ILE A 30 10.83 2.02 -7.78
N LYS A 31 11.98 1.70 -8.38
CA LYS A 31 12.93 2.73 -8.87
C LYS A 31 12.31 3.62 -9.96
N PRO A 32 11.77 3.08 -11.07
CA PRO A 32 11.15 3.92 -12.10
C PRO A 32 9.96 4.73 -11.60
N LEU A 33 9.15 4.20 -10.67
CA LEU A 33 8.02 4.95 -10.13
C LEU A 33 8.47 6.13 -9.26
N VAL A 34 9.48 5.94 -8.40
CA VAL A 34 10.07 7.03 -7.60
C VAL A 34 10.73 8.07 -8.51
N GLU A 35 11.48 7.63 -9.54
CA GLU A 35 12.08 8.51 -10.55
C GLU A 35 11.03 9.29 -11.35
N ALA A 36 9.86 8.67 -11.61
CA ALA A 36 8.72 9.32 -12.25
C ALA A 36 7.95 10.29 -11.34
N GLY A 37 8.33 10.43 -10.06
CA GLY A 37 7.71 11.36 -9.11
C GLY A 37 6.59 10.76 -8.26
N ALA A 38 6.49 9.43 -8.16
CA ALA A 38 5.57 8.80 -7.22
C ALA A 38 5.97 9.15 -5.77
N ASP A 39 4.99 9.55 -4.96
CA ASP A 39 5.22 9.88 -3.56
C ASP A 39 5.44 8.60 -2.74
N PRO A 40 6.63 8.38 -2.16
CA PRO A 40 6.95 7.19 -1.39
C PRO A 40 6.28 7.17 0.00
N ASN A 41 5.56 8.22 0.37
CA ASN A 41 4.83 8.31 1.63
C ASN A 41 3.37 7.87 1.53
N VAL A 42 2.88 7.65 0.32
CA VAL A 42 1.54 7.19 0.02
C VAL A 42 1.29 5.82 0.66
N THR A 43 0.23 5.70 1.43
CA THR A 43 -0.14 4.41 2.05
C THR A 43 -1.06 3.59 1.16
N ASP A 44 -0.98 2.26 1.29
CA ASP A 44 -2.00 1.35 0.78
C ASP A 44 -3.35 1.50 1.51
N MET A 45 -4.33 0.67 1.14
CA MET A 45 -5.65 0.63 1.79
C MET A 45 -5.59 0.21 3.27
N GLY A 46 -4.53 -0.51 3.68
CA GLY A 46 -4.24 -0.85 5.07
C GLY A 46 -3.56 0.29 5.84
N GLY A 47 -3.34 1.46 5.22
CA GLY A 47 -2.65 2.59 5.82
C GLY A 47 -1.19 2.28 6.11
N SER A 48 -0.56 1.42 5.32
CA SER A 48 0.85 1.06 5.37
C SER A 48 1.62 1.74 4.24
N LYS A 49 2.76 2.33 4.57
CA LYS A 49 3.67 2.92 3.58
C LYS A 49 4.34 1.83 2.74
N PRO A 50 4.82 2.13 1.53
CA PRO A 50 5.47 1.16 0.65
C PRO A 50 6.71 0.53 1.33
N ILE A 51 7.44 1.30 2.14
CA ILE A 51 8.58 0.80 2.92
C ILE A 51 8.17 -0.20 4.02
N GLU A 52 6.98 -0.03 4.61
CA GLU A 52 6.44 -0.96 5.62
C GLU A 52 6.01 -2.27 4.96
N VAL A 53 5.39 -2.21 3.78
CA VAL A 53 5.00 -3.38 2.98
C VAL A 53 6.26 -4.16 2.57
N ALA A 54 7.25 -3.48 2.00
CA ALA A 54 8.54 -4.08 1.63
C ALA A 54 9.22 -4.77 2.83
N ALA A 55 9.15 -4.16 4.02
CA ALA A 55 9.72 -4.75 5.23
C ALA A 55 8.94 -5.98 5.73
N VAL A 56 7.61 -5.99 5.62
CA VAL A 56 6.76 -7.12 6.04
C VAL A 56 6.96 -8.34 5.16
N ILE A 57 7.12 -8.15 3.84
CA ILE A 57 7.37 -9.26 2.91
C ILE A 57 8.84 -9.70 2.87
N GLY A 58 9.72 -9.05 3.64
CA GLY A 58 11.15 -9.38 3.68
C GLY A 58 11.98 -8.82 2.52
N ASN A 59 11.44 -7.90 1.72
CA ASN A 59 12.13 -7.27 0.59
C ASN A 59 13.09 -6.17 1.07
N ARG A 60 14.27 -6.61 1.53
CA ARG A 60 15.34 -5.71 2.00
C ARG A 60 15.76 -4.69 0.95
N SER A 61 15.91 -5.09 -0.30
CA SER A 61 16.34 -4.19 -1.38
C SER A 61 15.30 -3.10 -1.67
N GLY A 62 14.01 -3.42 -1.56
CA GLY A 62 12.94 -2.42 -1.61
C GLY A 62 13.06 -1.40 -0.47
N VAL A 63 13.37 -1.84 0.75
CA VAL A 63 13.63 -0.96 1.90
C VAL A 63 14.85 -0.07 1.65
N GLU A 64 15.93 -0.61 1.07
CA GLU A 64 17.14 0.15 0.71
C GLU A 64 16.86 1.28 -0.29
N VAL A 65 16.00 1.04 -1.28
CA VAL A 65 15.62 2.07 -2.26
C VAL A 65 14.69 3.12 -1.66
N LEU A 66 13.78 2.71 -0.76
CA LEU A 66 12.75 3.59 -0.21
C LEU A 66 13.25 4.42 0.99
N ILE A 67 14.18 3.92 1.80
CA ILE A 67 14.64 4.62 3.02
C ILE A 67 15.15 6.05 2.81
N PRO A 68 15.88 6.42 1.73
CA PRO A 68 16.33 7.81 1.55
C PRO A 68 15.22 8.74 1.05
N VAL A 69 14.15 8.20 0.46
CA VAL A 69 13.06 8.99 -0.14
C VAL A 69 11.79 9.01 0.71
N THR A 70 11.66 8.11 1.71
CA THR A 70 10.51 8.03 2.61
C THR A 70 10.76 8.80 3.92
N SER A 71 9.74 9.55 4.37
CA SER A 71 9.80 10.23 5.66
C SER A 71 9.84 9.22 6.82
N PRO A 72 10.68 9.45 7.85
CA PRO A 72 10.80 8.55 8.99
C PRO A 72 9.46 8.27 9.68
N ILE A 73 9.23 7.00 9.99
CA ILE A 73 8.04 6.57 10.72
C ILE A 73 8.31 6.80 12.22
N PRO A 74 7.51 7.62 12.93
CA PRO A 74 7.77 7.98 14.33
C PRO A 74 7.86 6.77 15.29
N SER A 75 7.23 5.66 14.94
CA SER A 75 7.25 4.43 15.73
C SER A 75 8.53 3.60 15.59
N CYS A 76 9.42 3.94 14.65
CA CYS A 76 10.64 3.20 14.36
C CYS A 76 11.85 3.89 14.99
N VAL A 77 12.32 3.33 16.11
CA VAL A 77 13.51 3.84 16.81
C VAL A 77 14.76 3.50 15.98
N GLY A 78 15.58 4.50 15.67
CA GLY A 78 16.82 4.34 14.91
C GLY A 78 16.57 3.98 13.45
N TRP A 79 15.91 4.90 12.71
CA TRP A 79 15.54 4.82 11.29
C TRP A 79 16.65 4.18 10.43
N SER A 80 16.59 2.87 10.32
CA SER A 80 17.61 2.03 9.72
C SER A 80 16.93 0.82 9.12
N ILE A 81 17.54 0.24 8.09
CA ILE A 81 17.01 -0.95 7.41
C ILE A 81 16.75 -2.06 8.44
N ASN A 82 17.70 -2.34 9.33
CA ASN A 82 17.55 -3.38 10.34
C ASN A 82 16.45 -3.06 11.37
N GLY A 83 16.32 -1.79 11.78
CA GLY A 83 15.25 -1.35 12.67
C GLY A 83 13.86 -1.54 12.07
N ILE A 84 13.69 -1.12 10.81
CA ILE A 84 12.45 -1.23 10.05
C ILE A 84 12.07 -2.70 9.85
N MET A 85 13.02 -3.54 9.43
CA MET A 85 12.80 -4.98 9.22
C MET A 85 12.47 -5.72 10.53
N LYS A 86 13.11 -5.35 11.64
CA LYS A 86 12.81 -5.90 12.97
C LYS A 86 11.42 -5.50 13.44
N GLN A 87 11.04 -4.24 13.24
CA GLN A 87 9.73 -3.73 13.60
C GLN A 87 8.61 -4.41 12.79
N ALA A 88 8.79 -4.57 11.48
CA ALA A 88 7.85 -5.24 10.59
C ALA A 88 7.59 -6.69 11.03
N ASN A 89 8.61 -7.36 11.59
CA ASN A 89 8.48 -8.70 12.14
C ASN A 89 7.90 -8.78 13.55
N SER A 90 7.68 -7.65 14.23
CA SER A 90 7.11 -7.66 15.57
C SER A 90 5.64 -8.12 15.56
N LYS A 91 5.27 -8.96 16.53
CA LYS A 91 3.87 -9.42 16.71
C LYS A 91 2.89 -8.26 16.81
N LYS A 92 3.31 -7.15 17.45
CA LYS A 92 2.53 -5.92 17.57
C LYS A 92 2.24 -5.29 16.21
N PHE A 93 3.24 -5.23 15.33
CA PHE A 93 3.09 -4.65 13.99
C PHE A 93 2.19 -5.52 13.10
N LYS A 94 2.45 -6.83 13.03
CA LYS A 94 1.61 -7.78 12.28
C LYS A 94 0.15 -7.77 12.78
N LYS A 95 -0.07 -7.76 14.11
CA LYS A 95 -1.42 -7.64 14.69
C LYS A 95 -2.11 -6.33 14.32
N LYS A 96 -1.39 -5.20 14.34
CA LYS A 96 -1.92 -3.89 13.95
C LYS A 96 -2.30 -3.85 12.47
N MET A 97 -1.44 -4.38 11.61
CA MET A 97 -1.67 -4.46 10.16
C MET A 97 -2.87 -5.35 9.84
N ASN A 98 -2.93 -6.56 10.42
CA ASN A 98 -4.09 -7.45 10.26
C ASN A 98 -5.39 -6.82 10.75
N ARG A 99 -5.36 -6.08 11.87
CA ARG A 99 -6.54 -5.35 12.35
C ARG A 99 -6.99 -4.29 11.37
N LYS A 100 -6.09 -3.49 10.82
CA LYS A 100 -6.44 -2.45 9.84
C LYS A 100 -6.96 -3.05 8.53
N ALA A 101 -6.34 -4.12 8.04
CA ALA A 101 -6.83 -4.86 6.88
C ALA A 101 -8.25 -5.42 7.13
N MET A 102 -8.51 -5.92 8.35
CA MET A 102 -9.83 -6.40 8.75
C MET A 102 -10.86 -5.27 8.86
N GLU A 103 -10.50 -4.13 9.45
CA GLU A 103 -11.37 -2.93 9.50
C GLU A 103 -11.75 -2.47 8.10
N TYR A 104 -10.78 -2.43 7.17
CA TYR A 104 -11.02 -2.11 5.77
C TYR A 104 -11.96 -3.11 5.08
N PHE A 105 -11.73 -4.42 5.28
CA PHE A 105 -12.59 -5.47 4.73
C PHE A 105 -14.04 -5.31 5.20
N LEU A 106 -14.24 -5.02 6.50
CA LEU A 106 -15.56 -4.80 7.08
C LEU A 106 -16.23 -3.54 6.51
N GLU A 107 -15.47 -2.45 6.34
CA GLU A 107 -15.97 -1.21 5.74
C GLU A 107 -16.37 -1.42 4.27
N ALA A 108 -15.52 -2.06 3.47
CA ALA A 108 -15.80 -2.36 2.07
C ALA A 108 -17.04 -3.27 1.94
N THR A 109 -17.16 -4.29 2.81
CA THR A 109 -18.35 -5.16 2.87
C THR A 109 -19.61 -4.38 3.23
N SER A 110 -19.52 -3.50 4.22
CA SER A 110 -20.65 -2.66 4.68
C SER A 110 -21.12 -1.70 3.58
N ARG A 111 -20.19 -1.03 2.91
CA ARG A 111 -20.48 -0.11 1.80
C ARG A 111 -21.04 -0.84 0.59
N GLY A 112 -20.47 -2.00 0.23
CA GLY A 112 -20.98 -2.83 -0.85
C GLY A 112 -22.41 -3.30 -0.59
N THR A 113 -22.69 -3.77 0.62
CA THR A 113 -24.03 -4.20 1.03
C THR A 113 -25.03 -3.05 1.04
N SER A 114 -24.62 -1.88 1.51
CA SER A 114 -25.46 -0.67 1.52
C SER A 114 -25.80 -0.21 0.10
N ALA A 115 -24.81 -0.20 -0.81
CA ALA A 115 -25.01 0.15 -2.22
C ALA A 115 -25.94 -0.87 -2.93
N PHE A 116 -25.80 -2.15 -2.62
CA PHE A 116 -26.68 -3.20 -3.15
C PHE A 116 -28.14 -2.99 -2.72
N GLN A 117 -28.39 -2.67 -1.44
CA GLN A 117 -29.73 -2.36 -0.93
C GLN A 117 -30.35 -1.13 -1.61
N ARG A 118 -29.51 -0.14 -1.99
CA ARG A 118 -29.91 1.05 -2.75
C ARG A 118 -30.07 0.80 -4.25
N LYS A 119 -29.84 -0.43 -4.72
CA LYS A 119 -29.84 -0.83 -6.15
C LYS A 119 -28.75 -0.14 -6.98
N GLU A 120 -27.70 0.35 -6.32
CA GLU A 120 -26.51 0.91 -6.96
C GLU A 120 -25.51 -0.22 -7.27
N TYR A 121 -25.88 -1.11 -8.18
CA TYR A 121 -25.17 -2.37 -8.39
C TYR A 121 -23.71 -2.18 -8.84
N TRP A 122 -23.43 -1.19 -9.68
CA TRP A 122 -22.05 -0.88 -10.08
C TRP A 122 -21.17 -0.50 -8.87
N LEU A 123 -21.73 0.27 -7.93
CA LEU A 123 -21.03 0.71 -6.72
C LEU A 123 -20.87 -0.45 -5.73
N ALA A 124 -21.86 -1.34 -5.64
CA ALA A 124 -21.76 -2.57 -4.86
C ALA A 124 -20.64 -3.47 -5.38
N VAL A 125 -20.59 -3.70 -6.70
CA VAL A 125 -19.53 -4.47 -7.37
C VAL A 125 -18.16 -3.84 -7.15
N TYR A 126 -18.05 -2.50 -7.24
CA TYR A 126 -16.82 -1.78 -6.92
C TYR A 126 -16.35 -2.02 -5.48
N TRP A 127 -17.23 -1.91 -4.47
CA TRP A 127 -16.83 -2.13 -3.08
C TRP A 127 -16.48 -3.60 -2.79
N TYR A 128 -17.17 -4.55 -3.41
CA TYR A 128 -16.84 -5.96 -3.27
C TYR A 128 -15.55 -6.34 -4.01
N SER A 129 -15.23 -5.75 -5.16
CA SER A 129 -13.98 -6.02 -5.87
C SER A 129 -12.73 -5.60 -5.07
N LYS A 130 -12.87 -4.61 -4.18
CA LYS A 130 -11.80 -4.20 -3.26
C LYS A 130 -11.46 -5.22 -2.18
N GLN A 131 -12.26 -6.29 -1.99
CA GLN A 131 -11.98 -7.37 -1.05
C GLN A 131 -10.93 -8.37 -1.57
N TRP A 132 -10.71 -8.42 -2.89
CA TRP A 132 -9.87 -9.42 -3.56
C TRP A 132 -8.44 -8.94 -3.83
N VAL A 133 -8.11 -7.72 -3.39
CA VAL A 133 -6.81 -7.08 -3.62
C VAL A 133 -5.89 -7.19 -2.38
N THR A 134 -6.28 -7.95 -1.36
CA THR A 134 -5.51 -8.17 -0.12
C THR A 134 -4.61 -9.39 -0.18
#